data_AF-A0A3B0RFR7-F1
#
_entry.id   AF-A0A3B0RFR7-F1
#
_cell.length_a   1.000
_cell.length_b   1.000
_cell.length_c   1.000
_cell.angle_alpha   90.00
_cell.angle_beta   90.00
_cell.angle_gamma   90.00
#
_symmetry.space_group_name_H-M   'P 1'
#
loop_
_entity.id
_entity.type
_entity.pdbx_description
1 polymer ?
#
loop_
_entity_poly.entity_id
_entity_poly.type
_entity_poly.pdbx_seq_one_letter_code
_entity_poly.pdbx_strand_id
1 'polypeptide(L)'
;FNVDAYPNDSFTGTVEQVRLASQEIQNVVTYTVVVSAQNLGGKLLPGMTANVEITTDKRKDVLRIAELASRFRPPEGGPKVVNAEEKQTRGNAAHGGGRGAFGGQMLAGLNLPPERSKEIENLIAAEIKTVREGAGNMAQFRRAQMREIITARIDRVLKKKLTEEEYKTFQKAQKSRATVRRILLHKENPDGTLSTQSVRVGLSDGSNIEILGGAVEGDVFITRLLKVGGANK
;
A
#
# COMPACT_ATOMS: atom_id res chain seq x y z
N PHE A 1 21.51 -1.43 12.27
CA PHE A 1 22.43 -1.68 11.14
C PHE A 1 23.71 -2.24 11.71
N ASN A 2 24.41 -3.08 10.96
CA ASN A 2 25.68 -3.67 11.37
C ASN A 2 26.74 -3.30 10.34
N VAL A 3 28.01 -3.32 10.74
CA VAL A 3 29.13 -3.10 9.80
C VAL A 3 29.90 -4.40 9.65
N ASP A 4 30.43 -4.66 8.46
CA ASP A 4 31.10 -5.94 8.17
C ASP A 4 32.31 -6.19 9.07
N ALA A 5 32.96 -5.13 9.55
CA ALA A 5 34.07 -5.18 10.51
C ALA A 5 33.63 -5.61 11.93
N TYR A 6 32.36 -5.44 12.28
CA TYR A 6 31.78 -5.78 13.59
C TYR A 6 30.40 -6.44 13.40
N PRO A 7 30.34 -7.67 12.89
CA PRO A 7 29.07 -8.32 12.51
C PRO A 7 28.15 -8.60 13.70
N ASN A 8 28.72 -8.76 14.90
CA ASN A 8 28.00 -9.01 16.14
C ASN A 8 27.54 -7.72 16.85
N ASP A 9 28.02 -6.54 16.41
CA ASP A 9 27.64 -5.26 17.00
C ASP A 9 26.48 -4.66 16.19
N SER A 10 25.40 -4.29 16.89
CA SER A 10 24.29 -3.56 16.30
C SER A 10 24.40 -2.07 16.60
N PHE A 11 24.28 -1.25 15.56
CA PHE A 11 24.27 0.20 15.65
C PHE A 11 22.89 0.75 15.29
N THR A 12 22.51 1.86 15.93
CA THR A 12 21.27 2.59 15.66
C THR A 12 21.57 3.96 15.09
N GLY A 13 20.77 4.39 14.12
CA GLY A 13 20.89 5.71 13.53
C GLY A 13 19.54 6.23 13.04
N THR A 14 19.47 7.53 12.80
CA THR A 14 18.28 8.21 12.27
C THR A 14 18.56 8.65 10.84
N VAL A 15 17.63 8.38 9.93
CA VAL A 15 17.70 8.90 8.56
C VAL A 15 17.48 10.41 8.58
N GLU A 16 18.49 11.19 8.24
CA GLU A 16 18.37 12.66 8.18
C GLU A 16 17.96 13.13 6.78
N GLN A 17 18.40 12.44 5.74
CA GLN A 17 18.16 12.87 4.37
C GLN A 17 18.09 11.70 3.40
N VAL A 18 17.15 11.77 2.46
CA VAL A 18 17.14 10.95 1.25
C VAL A 18 17.41 11.87 0.07
N ARG A 19 18.52 11.66 -0.65
CA ARG A 19 18.88 12.46 -1.82
C ARG A 19 18.06 11.97 -3.01
N LEU A 20 17.20 12.82 -3.55
CA LEU A 20 16.32 12.49 -4.69
C LEU A 20 17.05 12.44 -6.03
N ALA A 21 18.28 12.97 -6.12
CA ALA A 21 19.14 12.83 -7.29
C ALA A 21 19.67 11.39 -7.35
N SER A 22 18.93 10.52 -8.04
CA SER A 22 19.29 9.13 -8.24
C SER A 22 20.45 8.96 -9.22
N GLN A 23 21.14 7.83 -9.11
CA GLN A 23 22.10 7.35 -10.10
C GLN A 23 21.59 6.05 -10.71
N GLU A 24 21.77 5.87 -12.02
CA GLU A 24 21.44 4.63 -12.71
C GLU A 24 22.74 3.90 -13.04
N ILE A 25 22.93 2.72 -12.45
CA ILE A 25 24.11 1.87 -12.66
C ILE A 25 23.59 0.48 -13.03
N GLN A 26 23.93 -0.02 -14.22
CA GLN A 26 23.49 -1.34 -14.70
C GLN A 26 21.96 -1.53 -14.62
N ASN A 27 21.18 -0.51 -15.01
CA ASN A 27 19.71 -0.48 -14.92
C ASN A 27 19.15 -0.57 -13.47
N VAL A 28 19.99 -0.36 -12.45
CA VAL A 28 19.58 -0.24 -11.05
C VAL A 28 19.57 1.23 -10.65
N VAL A 29 18.40 1.74 -10.27
CA VAL A 29 18.23 3.11 -9.76
C VAL A 29 18.57 3.15 -8.28
N THR A 30 19.62 3.89 -7.93
CA THR A 30 20.14 3.99 -6.56
C THR A 30 19.92 5.40 -6.00
N TYR A 31 19.39 5.48 -4.79
CA TYR A 31 19.23 6.72 -4.04
C TYR A 31 20.19 6.75 -2.86
N THR A 32 20.89 7.86 -2.65
CA THR A 32 21.77 8.03 -1.49
C THR A 32 20.95 8.44 -0.27
N VAL A 33 21.09 7.69 0.83
CA VAL A 33 20.50 8.00 2.12
C VAL A 33 21.59 8.41 3.10
N VAL A 34 21.41 9.53 3.79
CA VAL A 34 22.31 10.01 4.85
C VAL A 34 21.70 9.61 6.19
N VAL A 35 22.45 8.82 6.96
CA VAL A 35 22.06 8.33 8.28
C VAL A 35 23.00 8.90 9.32
N SER A 36 22.44 9.51 10.35
CA SER A 36 23.17 9.99 11.52
C SER A 36 23.19 8.91 12.59
N ALA A 37 24.38 8.54 13.06
CA ALA A 37 24.57 7.51 14.07
C ALA A 37 25.58 7.99 15.14
N GLN A 38 25.32 7.64 16.40
CA GLN A 38 26.23 7.96 17.48
C GLN A 38 27.46 7.04 17.44
N ASN A 39 28.66 7.62 17.51
CA ASN A 39 29.93 6.89 17.48
C ASN A 39 30.74 7.11 18.77
N LEU A 40 30.10 6.94 19.93
CA LEU A 40 30.71 7.22 21.24
C LEU A 40 32.00 6.41 21.49
N GLY A 41 32.13 5.22 20.90
CA GLY A 41 33.30 4.35 21.02
C GLY A 41 34.31 4.44 19.87
N GLY A 42 34.12 5.35 18.90
CA GLY A 42 35.03 5.51 17.75
C GLY A 42 35.12 4.29 16.82
N LYS A 43 34.19 3.34 16.92
CA LYS A 43 34.20 2.07 16.18
C LYS A 43 33.86 2.26 14.70
N LEU A 44 33.03 3.25 14.37
CA LEU A 44 32.63 3.52 12.99
C LEU A 44 33.68 4.39 12.30
N LEU A 45 34.33 3.85 11.28
CA LEU A 45 35.33 4.57 10.47
C LEU A 45 34.84 4.78 9.03
N PRO A 46 35.33 5.83 8.33
CA PRO A 46 35.03 6.03 6.93
C PRO A 46 35.44 4.84 6.05
N GLY A 47 34.64 4.55 5.01
CA GLY A 47 34.91 3.47 4.07
C GLY A 47 34.42 2.08 4.50
N MET A 48 33.84 1.94 5.69
CA MET A 48 33.22 0.68 6.12
C MET A 48 31.92 0.40 5.35
N THR A 49 31.70 -0.87 5.02
CA THR A 49 30.42 -1.35 4.48
C THR A 49 29.46 -1.66 5.62
N ALA A 50 28.23 -1.16 5.50
CA ALA A 50 27.17 -1.36 6.49
C ALA A 50 25.96 -2.04 5.86
N ASN A 51 25.40 -3.01 6.58
CA ASN A 51 24.11 -3.62 6.28
C ASN A 51 23.03 -2.92 7.11
N VAL A 52 22.14 -2.20 6.42
CA VAL A 52 21.17 -1.30 7.03
C VAL A 52 19.75 -1.83 6.84
N GLU A 53 19.02 -1.95 7.94
CA GLU A 53 17.57 -2.11 7.94
C GLU A 53 16.94 -0.75 8.28
N ILE A 54 16.02 -0.28 7.44
CA ILE A 54 15.34 1.01 7.59
C ILE A 54 13.87 0.76 7.91
N THR A 55 13.44 1.12 9.12
CA THR A 55 12.03 1.09 9.50
C THR A 55 11.31 2.30 8.89
N THR A 56 10.34 2.06 8.00
CA THR A 56 9.61 3.12 7.29
C THR A 56 8.29 3.51 7.95
N ASP A 57 7.62 2.56 8.61
CA ASP A 57 6.42 2.79 9.42
C ASP A 57 6.30 1.66 10.46
N LYS A 58 5.59 1.91 11.57
CA LYS A 58 5.41 0.98 12.68
C LYS A 58 4.03 1.13 13.29
N ARG A 59 3.34 0.01 13.49
CA ARG A 59 2.07 -0.07 14.22
C ARG A 59 2.25 -0.96 15.45
N LYS A 60 1.55 -0.63 16.53
CA LYS A 60 1.47 -1.45 17.75
C LYS A 60 0.02 -1.87 17.95
N ASP A 61 -0.17 -2.99 18.63
CA ASP A 61 -1.49 -3.48 19.05
C ASP A 61 -2.45 -3.69 17.86
N VAL A 62 -1.94 -4.34 16.80
CA VAL A 62 -2.70 -4.62 15.57
C VAL A 62 -3.04 -6.09 15.43
N LEU A 63 -4.23 -6.37 14.89
CA LEU A 63 -4.56 -7.70 14.39
C LEU A 63 -3.73 -7.98 13.14
N ARG A 64 -3.10 -9.15 13.07
CA ARG A 64 -2.25 -9.55 11.94
C ARG A 64 -2.52 -10.97 11.50
N ILE A 65 -2.21 -11.24 10.25
CA ILE A 65 -2.26 -12.57 9.67
C ILE A 65 -0.94 -12.89 8.97
N ALA A 66 -0.57 -14.17 8.90
CA ALA A 66 0.57 -14.61 8.11
C ALA A 66 0.39 -14.22 6.63
N GLU A 67 1.43 -13.64 6.02
CA GLU A 67 1.47 -13.24 4.61
C GLU A 67 1.10 -14.42 3.69
N LEU A 68 1.49 -15.65 4.07
CA LEU A 68 1.17 -16.88 3.34
C LEU A 68 -0.34 -17.07 3.10
N ALA A 69 -1.22 -16.64 4.02
CA ALA A 69 -2.67 -16.76 3.85
C ALA A 69 -3.20 -15.94 2.67
N SER A 70 -2.60 -14.77 2.42
CA SER A 70 -2.97 -13.90 1.28
C SER A 70 -2.56 -14.50 -0.07
N ARG A 71 -1.49 -15.30 -0.06
CA ARG A 71 -0.87 -15.93 -1.24
C ARG A 71 -1.44 -17.31 -1.53
N PHE A 72 -2.13 -17.92 -0.57
CA PHE A 72 -2.72 -19.23 -0.74
C PHE A 72 -3.70 -19.25 -1.91
N ARG A 73 -3.53 -20.21 -2.81
CA ARG A 73 -4.44 -20.53 -3.90
C ARG A 73 -4.74 -22.02 -3.85
N PRO A 74 -6.02 -22.42 -3.79
CA PRO A 74 -6.38 -23.83 -3.86
C PRO A 74 -5.85 -24.46 -5.16
N PRO A 75 -5.19 -25.63 -5.11
CA PRO A 75 -4.72 -26.31 -6.31
C PRO A 75 -5.87 -26.87 -7.14
N GLU A 76 -5.65 -27.07 -8.43
CA GLU A 76 -6.59 -27.78 -9.29
C GLU A 76 -6.80 -29.21 -8.77
N GLY A 77 -8.07 -29.62 -8.59
CA GLY A 77 -8.42 -30.90 -7.94
C GLY A 77 -8.38 -30.89 -6.40
N GLY A 78 -8.14 -29.74 -5.78
CA GLY A 78 -8.24 -29.53 -4.33
C GLY A 78 -9.68 -29.37 -3.82
N PRO A 79 -9.85 -28.97 -2.55
CA PRO A 79 -11.16 -28.80 -1.96
C PRO A 79 -11.95 -27.68 -2.68
N LYS A 80 -13.24 -27.93 -2.90
CA LYS A 80 -14.11 -27.01 -3.67
C LYS A 80 -14.25 -25.68 -2.93
N VAL A 81 -14.03 -24.57 -3.64
CA VAL A 81 -14.29 -23.23 -3.11
C VAL A 81 -15.76 -22.90 -3.29
N VAL A 82 -16.50 -22.85 -2.19
CA VAL A 82 -17.87 -22.35 -2.13
C VAL A 82 -17.80 -20.85 -1.83
N ASN A 83 -17.94 -20.04 -2.88
CA ASN A 83 -17.88 -18.59 -2.71
C ASN A 83 -19.12 -18.10 -1.97
N ALA A 84 -18.94 -17.66 -0.73
CA ALA A 84 -19.99 -16.96 0.03
C ALA A 84 -20.33 -15.60 -0.59
N GLU A 85 -19.48 -15.05 -1.47
CA GLU A 85 -19.59 -13.68 -1.99
C GLU A 85 -19.65 -13.55 -3.54
N GLU A 86 -19.81 -14.65 -4.30
CA GLU A 86 -19.77 -14.58 -5.77
C GLU A 86 -20.96 -13.85 -6.43
N LYS A 87 -21.98 -13.44 -5.67
CA LYS A 87 -23.11 -12.67 -6.20
C LYS A 87 -22.89 -11.15 -6.28
N GLN A 88 -21.79 -10.58 -5.79
CA GLN A 88 -21.64 -9.10 -5.79
C GLN A 88 -20.34 -8.53 -6.39
N THR A 89 -19.30 -9.33 -6.66
CA THR A 89 -17.99 -8.78 -7.07
C THR A 89 -17.73 -8.78 -8.59
N ARG A 90 -18.55 -9.44 -9.42
CA ARG A 90 -18.45 -9.33 -10.89
C ARG A 90 -19.09 -8.05 -11.47
N GLY A 91 -19.75 -7.23 -10.65
CA GLY A 91 -20.41 -5.99 -11.11
C GLY A 91 -19.55 -4.72 -11.09
N ASN A 92 -18.48 -4.65 -10.28
CA ASN A 92 -17.84 -3.35 -9.98
C ASN A 92 -16.37 -3.21 -10.37
N ALA A 93 -15.74 -4.22 -10.98
CA ALA A 93 -14.36 -4.09 -11.50
C ALA A 93 -14.30 -3.51 -12.94
N ALA A 94 -15.45 -3.33 -13.60
CA ALA A 94 -15.54 -2.82 -14.98
C ALA A 94 -16.14 -1.40 -15.10
N HIS A 95 -16.35 -0.67 -14.00
CA HIS A 95 -16.98 0.67 -14.03
C HIS A 95 -16.22 1.79 -13.27
N GLY A 96 -14.90 1.66 -13.09
CA GLY A 96 -14.04 2.68 -12.47
C GLY A 96 -13.76 3.93 -13.33
N GLY A 97 -14.75 4.39 -14.12
CA GLY A 97 -14.69 5.58 -14.98
C GLY A 97 -15.83 6.58 -14.76
N GLY A 98 -16.58 6.45 -13.65
CA GLY A 98 -17.74 7.28 -13.31
C GLY A 98 -17.37 8.63 -12.68
N ARG A 99 -17.06 9.60 -13.55
CA ARG A 99 -17.38 11.05 -13.59
C ARG A 99 -17.77 11.91 -12.35
N GLY A 100 -17.78 11.44 -11.10
CA GLY A 100 -18.20 12.25 -9.93
C GLY A 100 -17.59 11.89 -8.58
N ALA A 101 -16.93 10.72 -8.44
CA ALA A 101 -16.43 10.25 -7.14
C ALA A 101 -14.99 10.67 -6.82
N PHE A 102 -14.23 11.18 -7.80
CA PHE A 102 -12.78 11.38 -7.65
C PHE A 102 -12.43 12.55 -6.72
N GLY A 103 -13.18 13.65 -6.74
CA GLY A 103 -12.95 14.83 -5.88
C GLY A 103 -13.45 14.65 -4.45
N GLY A 104 -14.71 14.21 -4.28
CA GLY A 104 -15.34 14.09 -2.96
C GLY A 104 -14.73 12.99 -2.07
N GLN A 105 -14.30 11.88 -2.67
CA GLN A 105 -13.64 10.83 -1.89
C GLN A 105 -12.24 11.25 -1.44
N MET A 106 -11.56 12.12 -2.18
CA MET A 106 -10.21 12.63 -1.83
C MET A 106 -10.21 13.51 -0.58
N LEU A 107 -11.15 14.46 -0.47
CA LEU A 107 -11.19 15.43 0.64
C LEU A 107 -11.85 14.90 1.92
N ALA A 108 -12.51 13.74 1.87
CA ALA A 108 -13.28 13.17 2.99
C ALA A 108 -12.48 12.95 4.29
N GLY A 109 -11.14 12.97 4.24
CA GLY A 109 -10.28 12.85 5.43
C GLY A 109 -9.89 14.17 6.11
N LEU A 110 -10.31 15.33 5.59
CA LEU A 110 -9.80 16.65 6.01
C LEU A 110 -10.71 17.44 6.93
N ASN A 111 -11.90 16.92 7.27
CA ASN A 111 -12.89 17.60 8.13
C ASN A 111 -13.10 19.09 7.78
N LEU A 112 -13.10 19.41 6.48
CA LEU A 112 -13.24 20.78 5.99
C LEU A 112 -14.70 21.25 6.12
N PRO A 113 -14.94 22.56 6.30
CA PRO A 113 -16.28 23.12 6.17
C PRO A 113 -16.91 22.74 4.81
N PRO A 114 -18.21 22.40 4.78
CA PRO A 114 -18.87 21.85 3.60
C PRO A 114 -18.87 22.81 2.40
N GLU A 115 -18.78 24.12 2.64
CA GLU A 115 -18.69 25.12 1.58
C GLU A 115 -17.30 25.14 0.92
N ARG A 116 -16.25 25.08 1.75
CA ARG A 116 -14.85 25.07 1.27
C ARG A 116 -14.50 23.77 0.57
N SER A 117 -15.02 22.63 1.06
CA SER A 117 -14.84 21.34 0.37
C SER A 117 -15.49 21.36 -1.02
N LYS A 118 -16.71 21.89 -1.14
CA LYS A 118 -17.42 22.04 -2.42
C LYS A 118 -16.68 22.98 -3.38
N GLU A 119 -16.12 24.09 -2.89
CA GLU A 119 -15.31 24.98 -3.73
C GLU A 119 -14.10 24.24 -4.32
N ILE A 120 -13.36 23.53 -3.48
CA ILE A 120 -12.17 22.76 -3.89
C ILE A 120 -12.56 21.64 -4.87
N GLU A 121 -13.66 20.93 -4.61
CA GLU A 121 -14.19 19.90 -5.51
C GLU A 121 -14.54 20.47 -6.89
N ASN A 122 -15.18 21.64 -6.94
CA ASN A 122 -15.51 22.30 -8.19
C ASN A 122 -14.26 22.70 -8.99
N LEU A 123 -13.23 23.20 -8.31
CA LEU A 123 -11.95 23.54 -8.94
C LEU A 123 -11.22 22.30 -9.49
N ILE A 124 -11.23 21.20 -8.73
CA ILE A 124 -10.70 19.92 -9.17
C ILE A 124 -11.47 19.40 -10.40
N ALA A 125 -12.80 19.45 -10.35
CA ALA A 125 -13.65 18.99 -11.45
C ALA A 125 -13.41 19.81 -12.73
N ALA A 126 -13.24 21.13 -12.60
CA ALA A 126 -12.89 22.00 -13.72
C ALA A 126 -11.54 21.61 -14.34
N GLU A 127 -10.50 21.38 -13.53
CA GLU A 127 -9.17 21.02 -14.02
C GLU A 127 -9.12 19.61 -14.64
N ILE A 128 -9.91 18.66 -14.12
CA ILE A 128 -10.06 17.34 -14.75
C ILE A 128 -10.76 17.47 -16.11
N LYS A 129 -11.78 18.34 -16.21
CA LYS A 129 -12.50 18.61 -17.46
C LYS A 129 -11.55 19.18 -18.52
N THR A 130 -10.72 20.17 -18.18
CA THR A 130 -9.76 20.76 -19.13
C THR A 130 -8.74 19.73 -19.63
N VAL A 131 -8.20 18.89 -18.75
CA VAL A 131 -7.27 17.82 -19.11
C VAL A 131 -7.92 16.78 -20.03
N ARG A 132 -9.20 16.44 -19.79
CA ARG A 132 -9.94 15.48 -20.60
C ARG A 132 -10.28 16.02 -21.99
N GLU A 133 -10.67 17.29 -22.07
CA GLU A 133 -10.99 17.97 -23.34
C GLU A 133 -9.74 18.13 -24.21
N GLY A 134 -8.59 18.49 -23.62
CA GLY A 134 -7.32 18.60 -24.33
C GLY A 134 -6.73 17.26 -24.79
N ALA A 135 -7.13 16.15 -24.17
CA ALA A 135 -6.63 14.82 -24.53
C ALA A 135 -7.42 14.12 -25.65
N GLY A 136 -8.66 14.52 -25.93
CA GLY A 136 -9.49 13.90 -26.98
C GLY A 136 -9.48 12.35 -26.94
N ASN A 137 -9.28 11.71 -28.09
CA ASN A 137 -9.20 10.25 -28.23
C ASN A 137 -7.87 9.65 -27.68
N MET A 138 -6.85 10.46 -27.39
CA MET A 138 -5.55 9.99 -26.84
C MET A 138 -5.67 9.48 -25.40
N ALA A 139 -6.73 9.87 -24.68
CA ALA A 139 -6.99 9.44 -23.31
C ALA A 139 -7.16 7.91 -23.16
N GLN A 140 -7.57 7.21 -24.23
CA GLN A 140 -7.72 5.75 -24.20
C GLN A 140 -6.39 5.01 -24.24
N PHE A 141 -5.40 5.52 -24.99
CA PHE A 141 -4.12 4.86 -25.23
C PHE A 141 -3.04 5.23 -24.21
N ARG A 142 -3.14 6.40 -23.57
CA ARG A 142 -2.14 6.93 -22.62
C ARG A 142 -2.63 6.97 -21.18
N ARG A 143 -3.37 5.94 -20.73
CA ARG A 143 -3.98 5.92 -19.38
C ARG A 143 -2.98 6.20 -18.25
N ALA A 144 -1.74 5.68 -18.33
CA ALA A 144 -0.72 5.92 -17.32
C ALA A 144 -0.29 7.40 -17.27
N GLN A 145 0.08 7.98 -18.41
CA GLN A 145 0.44 9.40 -18.52
C GLN A 145 -0.73 10.33 -18.15
N MET A 146 -1.97 9.96 -18.52
CA MET A 146 -3.15 10.75 -18.16
C MET A 146 -3.38 10.80 -16.64
N ARG A 147 -3.19 9.68 -15.93
CA ARG A 147 -3.29 9.66 -14.47
C ARG A 147 -2.25 10.58 -13.83
N GLU A 148 -1.04 10.59 -14.36
CA GLU A 148 0.05 11.44 -13.86
C GLU A 148 -0.27 12.93 -14.04
N ILE A 149 -0.72 13.32 -15.24
CA ILE A 149 -1.13 14.70 -15.52
C ILE A 149 -2.28 15.13 -14.61
N ILE A 150 -3.32 14.31 -14.47
CA ILE A 150 -4.47 14.59 -13.60
C ILE A 150 -4.01 14.74 -12.14
N THR A 151 -3.15 13.84 -11.66
CA THR A 151 -2.65 13.88 -10.28
C THR A 151 -1.86 15.15 -10.01
N ALA A 152 -0.96 15.54 -10.92
CA ALA A 152 -0.16 16.76 -10.80
C ALA A 152 -1.03 18.03 -10.81
N ARG A 153 -2.11 18.03 -11.62
CA ARG A 153 -3.07 19.14 -11.67
C ARG A 153 -3.88 19.26 -10.38
N ILE A 154 -4.40 18.15 -9.86
CA ILE A 154 -5.11 18.12 -8.58
C ILE A 154 -4.20 18.59 -7.44
N ASP A 155 -2.97 18.08 -7.39
CA ASP A 155 -1.99 18.46 -6.37
C ASP A 155 -1.74 19.97 -6.35
N ARG A 156 -1.68 20.60 -7.53
CA ARG A 156 -1.53 22.06 -7.65
C ARG A 156 -2.72 22.83 -7.08
N VAL A 157 -3.95 22.35 -7.29
CA VAL A 157 -5.16 22.98 -6.72
C VAL A 157 -5.13 22.85 -5.20
N LEU A 158 -4.82 21.66 -4.69
CA LEU A 158 -4.76 21.39 -3.26
C LEU A 158 -3.71 22.25 -2.56
N LYS A 159 -2.49 22.35 -3.10
CA LYS A 159 -1.43 23.23 -2.55
C LYS A 159 -1.82 24.71 -2.49
N LYS A 160 -2.70 25.17 -3.38
CA LYS A 160 -3.18 26.56 -3.39
C LYS A 160 -4.34 26.82 -2.44
N LYS A 161 -5.14 25.79 -2.14
CA LYS A 161 -6.43 25.94 -1.43
C LYS A 161 -6.45 25.33 -0.03
N LEU A 162 -5.51 24.42 0.27
CA LEU A 162 -5.30 23.88 1.60
C LEU A 162 -4.17 24.63 2.29
N THR A 163 -4.27 24.74 3.61
CA THR A 163 -3.15 25.13 4.48
C THR A 163 -2.08 24.04 4.49
N GLU A 164 -0.88 24.35 4.98
CA GLU A 164 0.21 23.37 5.05
C GLU A 164 -0.15 22.15 5.93
N GLU A 165 -0.88 22.38 7.03
CA GLU A 165 -1.34 21.32 7.94
C GLU A 165 -2.43 20.44 7.31
N GLU A 166 -3.43 21.06 6.66
CA GLU A 166 -4.47 20.33 5.93
C GLU A 166 -3.86 19.52 4.78
N TYR A 167 -2.89 20.10 4.06
CA TYR A 167 -2.20 19.41 2.97
C TYR A 167 -1.33 18.25 3.48
N LYS A 168 -0.62 18.40 4.61
CA LYS A 168 0.09 17.29 5.28
C LYS A 168 -0.87 16.18 5.71
N THR A 169 -2.03 16.55 6.25
CA THR A 169 -3.08 15.58 6.64
C THR A 169 -3.63 14.85 5.42
N PHE A 170 -3.86 15.57 4.31
CA PHE A 170 -4.27 14.99 3.03
C PHE A 170 -3.26 13.99 2.52
N GLN A 171 -1.98 14.34 2.50
CA GLN A 171 -0.90 13.46 2.07
C GLN A 171 -0.83 12.20 2.95
N LYS A 172 -0.95 12.35 4.27
CA LYS A 172 -0.96 11.22 5.21
C LYS A 172 -2.16 10.30 4.96
N ALA A 173 -3.35 10.86 4.75
CA ALA A 173 -4.56 10.10 4.41
C ALA A 173 -4.40 9.38 3.07
N GLN A 174 -3.86 10.04 2.05
CA GLN A 174 -3.60 9.45 0.74
C GLN A 174 -2.60 8.28 0.83
N LYS A 175 -1.49 8.46 1.56
CA LYS A 175 -0.50 7.40 1.82
C LYS A 175 -1.13 6.21 2.54
N SER A 176 -1.95 6.46 3.57
CA SER A 176 -2.65 5.39 4.30
C SER A 176 -3.63 4.63 3.40
N ARG A 177 -4.33 5.31 2.49
CA ARG A 177 -5.24 4.65 1.53
C ARG A 177 -4.50 3.86 0.46
N ALA A 178 -3.30 4.31 0.07
CA ALA A 178 -2.45 3.59 -0.87
C ALA A 178 -1.90 2.28 -0.27
N THR A 179 -1.74 2.22 1.06
CA THR A 179 -1.33 0.99 1.75
C THR A 179 -2.49 0.06 2.07
N VAL A 180 -3.73 0.55 2.16
CA VAL A 180 -4.90 -0.32 2.35
C VAL A 180 -5.23 -1.09 1.07
N ARG A 181 -5.23 -2.42 1.15
CA ARG A 181 -5.62 -3.31 0.05
C ARG A 181 -6.75 -4.23 0.50
N ARG A 182 -7.57 -4.68 -0.45
CA ARG A 182 -8.60 -5.70 -0.21
C ARG A 182 -8.08 -7.02 -0.74
N ILE A 183 -8.05 -8.05 0.10
CA ILE A 183 -7.63 -9.41 -0.27
C ILE A 183 -8.75 -10.40 0.06
N LEU A 184 -8.76 -11.52 -0.64
CA LEU A 184 -9.62 -12.66 -0.32
C LEU A 184 -8.78 -13.69 0.42
N LEU A 185 -9.26 -14.08 1.59
CA LEU A 185 -8.68 -15.17 2.39
C LEU A 185 -9.59 -16.38 2.33
N HIS A 186 -8.99 -17.56 2.47
CA HIS A 186 -9.71 -18.83 2.43
C HIS A 186 -9.85 -19.41 3.85
N LYS A 187 -11.06 -19.86 4.18
CA LYS A 187 -11.38 -20.61 5.40
C LYS A 187 -11.81 -22.02 5.03
N GLU A 188 -11.50 -23.00 5.87
CA GLU A 188 -11.99 -24.36 5.72
C GLU A 188 -13.32 -24.50 6.46
N ASN A 189 -14.32 -25.02 5.78
CA ASN A 189 -15.62 -25.34 6.36
C ASN A 189 -15.60 -26.77 6.94
N PRO A 190 -16.50 -27.11 7.89
CA PRO A 190 -16.56 -28.45 8.47
C PRO A 190 -16.81 -29.60 7.46
N ASP A 191 -17.37 -29.28 6.29
CA ASP A 191 -17.62 -30.24 5.20
C ASP A 191 -16.40 -30.46 4.27
N GLY A 192 -15.26 -29.84 4.60
CA GLY A 192 -14.02 -29.88 3.81
C GLY A 192 -14.03 -28.97 2.58
N THR A 193 -15.08 -28.17 2.36
CA THR A 193 -15.08 -27.12 1.33
C THR A 193 -14.36 -25.86 1.83
N LEU A 194 -13.98 -24.98 0.91
CA LEU A 194 -13.34 -23.70 1.26
C LEU A 194 -14.31 -22.55 1.07
N SER A 195 -14.45 -21.68 2.07
CA SER A 195 -15.14 -20.41 1.92
C SER A 195 -14.14 -19.25 1.72
N THR A 196 -14.59 -18.21 1.03
CA THR A 196 -13.82 -16.97 0.83
C THR A 196 -14.34 -15.87 1.73
N GLN A 197 -13.43 -15.14 2.36
CA GLN A 197 -13.74 -13.98 3.19
C GLN A 197 -12.90 -12.78 2.73
N SER A 198 -13.58 -11.68 2.46
CA SER A 198 -12.94 -10.45 2.04
C SER A 198 -12.39 -9.66 3.23
N VAL A 199 -11.08 -9.43 3.25
CA VAL A 199 -10.39 -8.70 4.33
C VAL A 199 -9.69 -7.46 3.78
N ARG A 200 -9.77 -6.36 4.54
CA ARG A 200 -8.96 -5.15 4.30
C ARG A 200 -7.67 -5.26 5.10
N VAL A 201 -6.56 -5.10 4.41
CA VAL A 201 -5.22 -5.23 4.97
C VAL A 201 -4.40 -3.97 4.75
N GLY A 202 -3.45 -3.74 5.65
CA GLY A 202 -2.59 -2.55 5.70
C GLY A 202 -1.12 -2.89 5.48
N LEU A 203 -0.28 -2.50 6.44
CA LEU A 203 1.16 -2.73 6.37
C LEU A 203 1.52 -4.22 6.33
N SER A 204 2.58 -4.56 5.59
CA SER A 204 3.20 -5.88 5.62
C SER A 204 4.68 -5.73 5.96
N ASP A 205 5.18 -6.61 6.83
CA ASP A 205 6.60 -6.76 7.15
C ASP A 205 7.27 -7.90 6.35
N GLY A 206 6.56 -8.46 5.37
CA GLY A 206 6.99 -9.61 4.56
C GLY A 206 6.68 -10.98 5.17
N SER A 207 6.47 -11.05 6.50
CA SER A 207 6.04 -12.27 7.19
C SER A 207 4.57 -12.23 7.58
N ASN A 208 4.08 -11.06 7.98
CA ASN A 208 2.74 -10.78 8.44
C ASN A 208 2.17 -9.54 7.76
N ILE A 209 0.84 -9.50 7.71
CA ILE A 209 0.08 -8.37 7.21
C ILE A 209 -0.90 -7.92 8.29
N GLU A 210 -0.96 -6.61 8.51
CA GLU A 210 -1.96 -5.94 9.35
C GLU A 210 -3.37 -6.12 8.78
N ILE A 211 -4.32 -6.50 9.61
CA ILE A 211 -5.75 -6.55 9.29
C ILE A 211 -6.41 -5.26 9.81
N LEU A 212 -7.02 -4.51 8.90
CA LEU A 212 -7.75 -3.27 9.19
C LEU A 212 -9.26 -3.49 9.27
N GLY A 213 -9.76 -4.66 8.84
CA GLY A 213 -11.15 -5.06 9.04
C GLY A 213 -11.61 -6.16 8.10
N GLY A 214 -12.79 -6.70 8.37
CA GLY A 214 -13.33 -7.86 7.65
C GLY A 214 -12.85 -9.20 8.20
N ALA A 215 -12.10 -9.21 9.30
CA ALA A 215 -11.77 -10.39 10.11
C ALA A 215 -11.60 -9.96 11.57
N VAL A 216 -11.75 -10.91 12.49
CA VAL A 216 -11.63 -10.70 13.94
C VAL A 216 -10.64 -11.69 14.56
N GLU A 217 -10.24 -11.43 15.79
CA GLU A 217 -9.40 -12.37 16.55
C GLU A 217 -10.12 -13.71 16.72
N GLY A 218 -9.39 -14.81 16.54
CA GLY A 218 -9.93 -16.17 16.53
C GLY A 218 -10.34 -16.68 15.14
N ASP A 219 -10.41 -15.82 14.12
CA ASP A 219 -10.61 -16.29 12.74
C ASP A 219 -9.43 -17.14 12.26
N VAL A 220 -9.71 -18.35 11.77
CA VAL A 220 -8.71 -19.27 11.22
C VAL A 220 -8.76 -19.24 9.70
N PHE A 221 -7.62 -18.95 9.08
CA PHE A 221 -7.45 -18.91 7.62
C PHE A 221 -6.37 -19.87 7.15
N ILE A 222 -6.50 -20.35 5.91
CA ILE A 222 -5.59 -21.32 5.33
C ILE A 222 -4.33 -20.63 4.84
N THR A 223 -3.17 -21.12 5.28
CA THR A 223 -1.85 -20.71 4.77
C THR A 223 -1.27 -21.73 3.79
N ARG A 224 -1.62 -23.01 3.95
CA ARG A 224 -1.19 -24.13 3.09
C ARG A 224 -2.11 -25.33 3.26
N LEU A 225 -2.18 -26.20 2.25
CA LEU A 225 -2.75 -27.54 2.38
C LEU A 225 -1.62 -28.52 2.67
N LEU A 226 -1.78 -29.35 3.70
CA LEU A 226 -0.91 -30.48 3.94
C LEU A 226 -1.42 -31.65 3.11
N LYS A 227 -0.62 -32.13 2.17
CA LYS A 227 -0.88 -33.41 1.51
C LYS A 227 -0.63 -34.49 2.58
N VAL A 228 -1.69 -35.02 3.18
CA VAL A 228 -1.57 -36.21 4.03
C VAL A 228 -0.96 -37.29 3.15
N GLY A 229 0.26 -37.71 3.49
CA GLY A 229 1.05 -38.63 2.69
C GLY A 229 0.23 -39.86 2.36
N GLY A 230 0.11 -40.14 1.06
CA GLY A 230 -0.27 -41.47 0.61
C GLY A 230 0.72 -42.46 1.20
N ALA A 231 0.18 -43.48 1.87
CA ALA A 231 0.93 -44.63 2.30
C ALA A 231 1.83 -45.14 1.17
N ASN A 232 3.08 -45.43 1.50
CA ASN A 232 3.97 -46.22 0.66
C ASN A 232 3.20 -47.40 0.06
N LYS A 233 3.18 -47.48 -1.27
CA LYS A 233 3.07 -48.72 -2.01
C LYS A 233 4.08 -48.68 -3.14
#